data_AF-A0A7X5U0V1-F1
#
_entry.id   AF-A0A7X5U0V1-F1
#
_cell.length_a   1.000
_cell.length_b   1.000
_cell.length_c   1.000
_cell.angle_alpha   90.00
_cell.angle_beta   90.00
_cell.angle_gamma   90.00
#
_symmetry.space_group_name_H-M   'P 1'
#
loop_
_entity.id
_entity.type
_entity.pdbx_description
1 polymer ?
#
loop_
_entity_poly.entity_id
_entity_poly.type
_entity_poly.pdbx_seq_one_letter_code
_entity_poly.pdbx_strand_id
1 'polypeptide(L)'
;MLAQDVLTTVPTTTAEALEVFDAAPAVEPEFMLGTWRGAEVPTGHPLDGLLAVSGWWGKQFLSAEKVHPLLFPTRDGNALWAMNPVLAFGGLGVATKLPFIKHLSLTRPVTALRPVLRTSASKARLRTTRYRGVDTATMIYDQLPINDVFRKLSEDEVIGAMDLRGVPRPYFFVLRRDTSLPVL
;
A
#
# COMPACT_ATOMS: atom_id res chain seq x y z
N MET A 1 7.46 11.33 2.27
CA MET A 1 8.45 10.56 1.54
C MET A 1 7.98 10.52 0.10
N LEU A 2 8.90 10.72 -0.83
CA LEU A 2 8.69 10.60 -2.26
C LEU A 2 9.43 9.34 -2.77
N ALA A 3 9.05 8.81 -3.93
CA ALA A 3 9.74 7.64 -4.50
C ALA A 3 11.23 7.90 -4.74
N GLN A 4 11.60 9.13 -5.11
CA GLN A 4 12.98 9.57 -5.32
C GLN A 4 13.83 9.53 -4.04
N ASP A 5 13.20 9.48 -2.86
CA ASP A 5 13.95 9.32 -1.61
C ASP A 5 14.56 7.92 -1.54
N VAL A 6 13.91 6.91 -2.16
CA VAL A 6 14.28 5.47 -2.11
C VAL A 6 14.92 5.01 -3.42
N LEU A 7 14.46 5.49 -4.56
CA LEU A 7 14.92 5.10 -5.89
C LEU A 7 15.76 6.23 -6.51
N THR A 8 17.01 5.94 -6.88
CA THR A 8 17.89 6.90 -7.56
C THR A 8 17.31 7.37 -8.91
N THR A 9 16.65 6.46 -9.63
CA THR A 9 15.90 6.77 -10.84
C THR A 9 14.50 6.18 -10.67
N VAL A 10 13.49 7.04 -10.61
CA VAL A 10 12.10 6.62 -10.41
C VAL A 10 11.53 6.12 -11.74
N PRO A 11 11.11 4.85 -11.84
CA PRO A 11 10.42 4.34 -13.01
C PRO A 11 9.15 5.13 -13.31
N THR A 12 8.90 5.40 -14.59
CA THR A 12 7.70 6.12 -15.06
C THR A 12 6.76 5.24 -15.86
N THR A 13 7.18 4.01 -16.18
CA THR A 13 6.37 3.01 -16.88
C THR A 13 6.31 1.70 -16.10
N THR A 14 5.27 0.90 -16.36
CA THR A 14 5.15 -0.45 -15.78
C THR A 14 6.34 -1.34 -16.15
N ALA A 15 6.90 -1.19 -17.35
CA ALA A 15 8.04 -1.99 -17.80
C ALA A 15 9.31 -1.67 -17.00
N GLU A 16 9.65 -0.39 -16.86
CA GLU A 16 10.80 0.05 -16.06
C GLU A 16 10.67 -0.37 -14.59
N ALA A 17 9.46 -0.29 -14.02
CA ALA A 17 9.25 -0.71 -12.63
C ALA A 17 9.37 -2.24 -12.46
N LEU A 18 8.96 -3.01 -13.47
CA LEU A 18 9.17 -4.46 -13.49
C LEU A 18 10.65 -4.82 -13.60
N GLU A 19 11.46 -4.07 -14.36
CA GLU A 19 12.90 -4.31 -14.44
C GLU A 19 13.57 -4.15 -13.07
N VAL A 20 13.24 -3.08 -12.32
CA VAL A 20 13.72 -2.87 -10.95
C VAL A 20 13.23 -3.97 -10.02
N PHE A 21 11.95 -4.32 -10.10
CA PHE A 21 11.32 -5.33 -9.24
C PHE A 21 11.90 -6.74 -9.49
N ASP A 22 12.06 -7.14 -10.75
CA ASP A 22 12.51 -8.48 -11.12
C ASP A 22 14.02 -8.68 -10.84
N ALA A 23 14.82 -7.60 -10.87
CA ALA A 23 16.23 -7.63 -10.49
C ALA A 23 16.46 -7.70 -8.97
N ALA A 24 15.49 -7.23 -8.17
CA ALA A 24 15.60 -7.17 -6.72
C ALA A 24 15.41 -8.55 -6.04
N PRO A 25 16.21 -8.90 -5.01
CA PRO A 25 16.10 -10.20 -4.35
C PRO A 25 14.79 -10.33 -3.56
N ALA A 26 14.38 -11.57 -3.33
CA ALA A 26 13.24 -11.90 -2.48
C ALA A 26 13.49 -11.49 -1.02
N VAL A 27 12.39 -11.33 -0.28
CA VAL A 27 12.40 -11.10 1.17
C VAL A 27 11.54 -12.14 1.86
N GLU A 28 11.96 -12.56 3.05
CA GLU A 28 11.15 -13.40 3.93
C GLU A 28 10.07 -12.56 4.65
N PRO A 29 8.94 -13.15 5.07
CA PRO A 29 7.91 -12.45 5.84
C PRO A 29 8.43 -11.71 7.08
N GLU A 30 9.44 -12.27 7.76
CA GLU A 30 10.07 -11.70 8.95
C GLU A 30 10.80 -10.39 8.65
N PHE A 31 11.35 -10.26 7.44
CA PHE A 31 11.98 -9.01 7.00
C PHE A 31 10.96 -7.87 6.98
N MET A 32 9.70 -8.14 6.65
CA MET A 32 8.67 -7.11 6.56
C MET A 32 8.17 -6.59 7.91
N LEU A 33 8.54 -7.21 9.03
CA LEU A 33 8.07 -6.77 10.35
C LEU A 33 8.51 -5.35 10.68
N GLY A 34 7.61 -4.57 11.28
CA GLY A 34 7.84 -3.17 11.65
C GLY A 34 6.90 -2.18 10.97
N THR A 35 7.21 -0.90 11.12
CA THR A 35 6.45 0.22 10.56
C THR A 35 7.21 0.79 9.35
N TRP A 36 6.46 0.99 8.26
CA TRP A 36 7.02 1.36 6.97
C TRP A 36 6.27 2.55 6.40
N ARG A 37 7.01 3.60 6.05
CA ARG A 37 6.49 4.75 5.32
C ARG A 37 6.50 4.48 3.83
N GLY A 38 5.40 4.81 3.16
CA GLY A 38 5.20 4.50 1.75
C GLY A 38 5.27 5.72 0.82
N ALA A 39 5.62 5.46 -0.42
CA ALA A 39 5.46 6.39 -1.53
C ALA A 39 5.06 5.61 -2.80
N GLU A 40 4.21 6.22 -3.62
CA GLU A 40 3.79 5.68 -4.90
C GLU A 40 4.89 5.81 -5.96
N VAL A 41 4.96 4.84 -6.88
CA VAL A 41 5.78 4.93 -8.11
C VAL A 41 4.84 5.12 -9.31
N PRO A 42 4.81 6.31 -9.94
CA PRO A 42 3.83 6.64 -10.96
C PRO A 42 4.17 5.95 -12.28
N THR A 43 3.48 4.85 -12.59
CA THR A 43 3.79 3.97 -13.75
C THR A 43 2.70 3.98 -14.82
N GLY A 44 1.74 4.91 -14.71
CA GLY A 44 0.57 5.01 -15.58
C GLY A 44 -0.52 4.00 -15.23
N HIS A 45 -0.60 3.58 -13.96
CA HIS A 45 -1.67 2.73 -13.46
C HIS A 45 -2.92 3.58 -13.16
N PRO A 46 -4.15 3.08 -13.36
CA PRO A 46 -5.38 3.85 -13.11
C PRO A 46 -5.58 4.36 -11.67
N LEU A 47 -4.80 3.83 -10.72
CA LEU A 47 -4.82 4.22 -9.31
C LEU A 47 -3.73 5.23 -8.95
N ASP A 48 -2.88 5.60 -9.92
CA ASP A 48 -1.83 6.57 -9.69
C ASP A 48 -2.42 7.89 -9.18
N GLY A 49 -1.82 8.45 -8.13
CA GLY A 49 -2.25 9.67 -7.44
C GLY A 49 -3.32 9.45 -6.38
N LEU A 50 -4.01 8.31 -6.33
CA LEU A 50 -5.10 8.09 -5.38
C LEU A 50 -4.59 7.98 -3.94
N LEU A 51 -3.46 7.29 -3.73
CA LEU A 51 -2.86 7.14 -2.41
C LEU A 51 -2.33 8.47 -1.87
N ALA A 52 -1.68 9.27 -2.73
CA ALA A 52 -1.19 10.59 -2.36
C ALA A 52 -2.32 11.53 -1.89
N VAL A 53 -3.45 11.55 -2.61
CA VAL A 53 -4.61 12.39 -2.26
C VAL A 53 -5.32 11.89 -1.00
N SER A 54 -5.29 10.59 -0.73
CA SER A 54 -5.93 10.01 0.47
C SER A 54 -5.23 10.39 1.79
N GLY A 55 -3.99 10.88 1.73
CA GLY A 55 -3.16 11.11 2.92
C GLY A 55 -2.51 9.84 3.47
N TRP A 56 -2.41 8.78 2.66
CA TRP A 56 -1.78 7.53 3.05
C TRP A 56 -0.33 7.76 3.47
N TRP A 57 0.04 7.25 4.64
CA TRP A 57 1.38 7.38 5.18
C TRP A 57 2.22 6.11 4.96
N GLY A 58 1.61 4.93 5.12
CA GLY A 58 2.38 3.67 5.05
C GLY A 58 1.64 2.44 5.57
N LYS A 59 2.40 1.46 6.04
CA LYS A 59 1.92 0.14 6.50
C LYS A 59 2.62 -0.27 7.80
N GLN A 60 1.98 -1.12 8.59
CA GLN A 60 2.62 -1.77 9.74
C GLN A 60 2.39 -3.27 9.72
N PHE A 61 3.46 -4.04 9.94
CA PHE A 61 3.46 -5.49 10.01
C PHE A 61 3.91 -5.90 11.41
N LEU A 62 2.96 -6.34 12.25
CA LEU A 62 3.24 -6.76 13.63
C LEU A 62 3.61 -8.24 13.71
N SER A 63 3.03 -9.06 12.83
CA SER A 63 3.34 -10.48 12.68
C SER A 63 2.80 -10.99 11.34
N ALA A 64 3.04 -12.26 11.02
CA ALA A 64 2.45 -12.91 9.86
C ALA A 64 0.91 -12.85 9.83
N GLU A 65 0.23 -12.76 10.98
CA GLU A 65 -1.25 -12.69 11.06
C GLU A 65 -1.80 -11.29 11.36
N LYS A 66 -0.92 -10.32 11.67
CA LYS A 66 -1.32 -8.99 12.13
C LYS A 66 -0.66 -7.90 11.31
N VAL A 67 -1.42 -7.38 10.34
CA VAL A 67 -0.95 -6.35 9.43
C VAL A 67 -2.00 -5.23 9.31
N HIS A 68 -1.51 -4.00 9.41
CA HIS A 68 -2.25 -2.77 9.16
C HIS A 68 -1.80 -2.20 7.80
N PRO A 69 -2.56 -2.46 6.72
CA PRO A 69 -2.12 -2.15 5.37
C PRO A 69 -2.16 -0.65 5.01
N LEU A 70 -2.86 0.15 5.82
CA LEU A 70 -3.01 1.58 5.62
C LEU A 70 -2.91 2.33 6.96
N LEU A 71 -1.82 3.07 7.12
CA LEU A 71 -1.61 4.01 8.21
C LEU A 71 -1.84 5.44 7.72
N PHE A 72 -2.40 6.27 8.60
CA PHE A 72 -2.62 7.69 8.38
C PHE A 72 -2.14 8.49 9.59
N PRO A 73 -1.64 9.72 9.40
CA PRO A 73 -1.28 10.57 10.52
C PRO A 73 -2.53 11.00 11.30
N THR A 74 -2.37 11.18 12.60
CA THR A 74 -3.35 11.87 13.43
C THR A 74 -3.44 13.35 13.02
N ARG A 75 -4.51 14.03 13.42
CA ARG A 75 -4.75 15.44 13.04
C ARG A 75 -3.64 16.38 13.53
N ASP A 76 -3.03 16.06 14.67
CA ASP A 76 -1.90 16.78 15.25
C ASP A 76 -0.54 16.33 14.68
N GLY A 77 -0.50 15.29 13.84
CA GLY A 77 0.71 14.78 13.18
C GLY A 77 1.66 13.98 14.08
N ASN A 78 1.32 13.78 15.35
CA ASN A 78 2.23 13.19 16.34
C ASN A 78 2.16 11.67 16.44
N ALA A 79 1.20 11.03 15.77
CA ALA A 79 1.04 9.59 15.77
C ALA A 79 0.39 9.11 14.47
N LEU A 80 0.31 7.78 14.32
CA LEU A 80 -0.35 7.10 13.22
C LEU A 80 -1.55 6.32 13.73
N TRP A 81 -2.54 6.12 12.88
CA TRP A 81 -3.68 5.24 13.16
C TRP A 81 -3.99 4.37 11.94
N ALA A 82 -4.43 3.13 12.19
CA ALA A 82 -4.79 2.17 11.15
C ALA A 82 -6.22 2.38 10.65
N MET A 83 -6.39 2.47 9.32
CA MET A 83 -7.70 2.57 8.67
C MET A 83 -8.11 1.23 8.04
N ASN A 84 -9.42 0.96 8.00
CA ASN A 84 -9.95 -0.23 7.32
C ASN A 84 -9.81 -0.07 5.78
N PRO A 85 -9.08 -0.96 5.09
CA PRO A 85 -8.84 -0.86 3.66
C PRO A 85 -10.11 -1.03 2.80
N VAL A 86 -11.14 -1.72 3.31
CA VAL A 86 -12.43 -1.82 2.60
C VAL A 86 -13.07 -0.44 2.40
N LEU A 87 -12.82 0.51 3.29
CA LEU A 87 -13.33 1.88 3.13
C LEU A 87 -12.53 2.68 2.08
N ALA A 88 -11.24 2.39 1.93
CA ALA A 88 -10.38 3.03 0.93
C ALA A 88 -10.62 2.48 -0.48
N PHE A 89 -10.85 1.17 -0.60
CA PHE A 89 -10.85 0.46 -1.89
C PHE A 89 -12.16 -0.27 -2.22
N GLY A 90 -13.17 -0.25 -1.35
CA GLY A 90 -14.44 -0.96 -1.58
C GLY A 90 -15.22 -0.48 -2.82
N GLY A 91 -14.99 0.76 -3.27
CA GLY A 91 -15.57 1.29 -4.51
C GLY A 91 -14.83 0.87 -5.79
N LEU A 92 -13.62 0.31 -5.68
CA LEU A 92 -12.74 0.06 -6.82
C LEU A 92 -13.25 -1.06 -7.74
N GLY A 93 -13.95 -2.05 -7.17
CA GLY A 93 -14.61 -3.12 -7.93
C GLY A 93 -15.83 -2.68 -8.74
N VAL A 94 -16.38 -1.49 -8.46
CA VAL A 94 -17.54 -0.90 -9.17
C VAL A 94 -17.09 0.20 -10.14
N ALA A 95 -16.04 0.94 -9.79
CA ALA A 95 -15.53 2.06 -10.58
C ALA A 95 -15.03 1.66 -11.98
N THR A 96 -14.60 0.42 -12.19
CA THR A 96 -14.16 -0.08 -13.51
C THR A 96 -15.32 -0.35 -14.49
N LYS A 97 -16.59 -0.20 -14.07
CA LYS A 97 -17.76 -0.45 -14.93
C LYS A 97 -18.72 0.72 -15.14
N LEU A 98 -18.55 1.88 -14.50
CA LEU A 98 -19.48 3.01 -14.69
C LEU A 98 -18.77 4.34 -14.98
N PRO A 99 -18.86 4.87 -16.21
CA PRO A 99 -18.20 6.13 -16.61
C PRO A 99 -18.93 7.40 -16.12
N PHE A 100 -19.86 7.32 -15.15
CA PHE A 100 -20.82 8.41 -14.85
C PHE A 100 -20.69 9.08 -13.48
N ILE A 101 -19.72 8.72 -12.63
CA ILE A 101 -19.56 9.36 -11.31
C ILE A 101 -18.64 10.60 -11.42
N LYS A 102 -19.07 11.62 -12.16
CA LYS A 102 -18.38 12.93 -12.23
C LYS A 102 -19.08 14.08 -11.51
N HIS A 103 -20.18 13.83 -10.78
CA HIS A 103 -21.00 14.92 -10.21
C HIS A 103 -21.37 14.83 -8.73
N LEU A 104 -20.73 13.96 -7.92
CA LEU A 104 -20.99 13.97 -6.48
C LEU A 104 -20.09 14.99 -5.76
N SER A 105 -20.69 16.14 -5.45
CA SER A 105 -20.12 17.20 -4.63
C SER A 105 -19.84 16.68 -3.21
N LEU A 106 -18.55 16.50 -2.88
CA LEU A 106 -18.04 15.98 -1.60
C LEU A 106 -17.84 17.11 -0.55
N THR A 107 -18.84 17.96 -0.34
CA THR A 107 -18.82 18.97 0.75
C THR A 107 -19.51 18.48 2.01
N ARG A 108 -19.10 17.32 2.54
CA ARG A 108 -19.46 16.91 3.91
C ARG A 108 -18.20 16.55 4.70
N PRO A 109 -17.97 17.16 5.87
CA PRO A 109 -16.75 16.93 6.62
C PRO A 109 -16.75 15.51 7.19
N VAL A 110 -15.84 14.68 6.67
CA VAL A 110 -15.59 13.28 7.08
C VAL A 110 -15.20 13.16 8.57
N THR A 111 -15.00 14.29 9.25
CA THR A 111 -14.50 14.42 10.62
C THR A 111 -15.48 14.00 11.74
N ALA A 112 -16.77 13.74 11.45
CA ALA A 112 -17.78 13.45 12.47
C ALA A 112 -18.03 11.94 12.75
N LEU A 113 -17.49 11.00 11.96
CA LEU A 113 -17.79 9.55 12.08
C LEU A 113 -16.68 8.70 12.72
N ARG A 114 -15.86 9.30 13.59
CA ARG A 114 -14.63 8.69 14.13
C ARG A 114 -14.77 7.33 14.85
N PRO A 115 -15.81 7.02 15.66
CA PRO A 115 -15.82 5.77 16.42
C PRO A 115 -16.23 4.53 15.61
N VAL A 116 -16.81 4.71 14.41
CA VAL A 116 -17.24 3.58 13.55
C VAL A 116 -16.15 3.19 12.53
N LEU A 117 -15.17 4.07 12.29
CA LEU A 117 -14.11 3.89 11.29
C LEU A 117 -12.81 3.30 11.86
N ARG A 118 -12.65 3.28 13.19
CA ARG A 118 -11.49 2.70 13.87
C ARG A 118 -11.71 1.20 14.03
N THR A 119 -11.04 0.39 13.23
CA THR A 119 -11.02 -1.06 13.44
C THR A 119 -9.68 -1.46 14.05
N SER A 120 -9.70 -2.04 15.26
CA SER A 120 -8.53 -2.66 15.89
C SER A 120 -8.15 -4.01 15.26
N ALA A 121 -8.99 -4.55 14.38
CA ALA A 121 -8.76 -5.83 13.73
C ALA A 121 -7.72 -5.69 12.60
N SER A 122 -6.72 -6.58 12.60
CA SER A 122 -5.86 -6.84 11.43
C SER A 122 -6.72 -7.06 10.18
N LYS A 123 -6.25 -6.58 9.02
CA LYS A 123 -6.99 -6.65 7.74
C LYS A 123 -6.18 -7.27 6.60
N ALA A 124 -4.99 -7.75 6.93
CA ALA A 124 -4.13 -8.46 6.03
C ALA A 124 -3.20 -9.40 6.82
N ARG A 125 -2.57 -10.30 6.09
CA ARG A 125 -1.60 -11.27 6.61
C ARG A 125 -0.43 -11.38 5.65
N LEU A 126 0.73 -11.80 6.14
CA LEU A 126 1.91 -12.09 5.32
C LEU A 126 2.01 -13.59 5.04
N ARG A 127 2.30 -13.94 3.80
CA ARG A 127 2.67 -15.29 3.37
C ARG A 127 3.78 -15.21 2.33
N THR A 128 4.56 -16.27 2.21
CA THR A 128 5.41 -16.47 1.04
C THR A 128 4.54 -16.97 -0.10
N THR A 129 4.53 -16.26 -1.22
CA THR A 129 3.83 -16.68 -2.45
C THR A 129 4.78 -16.58 -3.64
N ARG A 130 4.50 -17.36 -4.69
CA ARG A 130 5.27 -17.30 -5.93
C ARG A 130 4.69 -16.23 -6.85
N TYR A 131 5.47 -15.20 -7.14
CA TYR A 131 5.10 -14.16 -8.10
C TYR A 131 6.24 -13.93 -9.08
N ARG A 132 5.93 -13.98 -10.38
CA ARG A 132 6.92 -13.85 -11.47
C ARG A 132 8.13 -14.78 -11.31
N GLY A 133 7.87 -16.02 -10.88
CA GLY A 133 8.89 -17.06 -10.78
C GLY A 133 9.78 -16.97 -9.54
N VAL A 134 9.44 -16.14 -8.55
CA VAL A 134 10.19 -16.08 -7.28
C VAL A 134 9.24 -16.11 -6.10
N ASP A 135 9.65 -16.84 -5.06
CA ASP A 135 8.93 -16.95 -3.81
C ASP A 135 9.38 -15.81 -2.89
N THR A 136 8.45 -14.95 -2.47
CA THR A 136 8.78 -13.76 -1.66
C THR A 136 7.61 -13.38 -0.76
N ALA A 137 7.90 -12.60 0.29
CA ALA A 137 6.88 -12.09 1.20
C ALA A 137 5.82 -11.31 0.43
N THR A 138 4.57 -11.65 0.70
CA THR A 138 3.40 -11.04 0.10
C THR A 138 2.38 -10.76 1.18
N MET A 139 1.91 -9.52 1.24
CA MET A 139 0.78 -9.14 2.07
C MET A 139 -0.51 -9.40 1.31
N ILE A 140 -1.36 -10.25 1.88
CA ILE A 140 -2.65 -10.64 1.32
C ILE A 140 -3.73 -9.92 2.12
N TYR A 141 -4.57 -9.13 1.45
CA TYR A 141 -5.70 -8.48 2.11
C TYR A 141 -6.80 -9.51 2.41
N ASP A 142 -7.36 -9.46 3.62
CA ASP A 142 -8.34 -10.47 4.05
C ASP A 142 -9.68 -10.34 3.31
N GLN A 143 -10.03 -9.12 2.91
CA GLN A 143 -11.36 -8.76 2.38
C GLN A 143 -11.31 -8.12 1.00
N LEU A 144 -10.13 -8.02 0.38
CA LEU A 144 -9.94 -7.40 -0.94
C LEU A 144 -9.14 -8.36 -1.82
N PRO A 145 -9.42 -8.43 -3.13
CA PRO A 145 -8.68 -9.30 -4.04
C PRO A 145 -7.34 -8.65 -4.45
N ILE A 146 -6.54 -8.26 -3.46
CA ILE A 146 -5.29 -7.51 -3.56
C ILE A 146 -4.19 -8.29 -2.86
N ASN A 147 -3.06 -8.44 -3.55
CA ASN A 147 -1.82 -8.97 -3.01
C ASN A 147 -0.69 -7.96 -3.24
N ASP A 148 -0.06 -7.50 -2.16
CA ASP A 148 1.12 -6.63 -2.23
C ASP A 148 2.37 -7.51 -2.12
N VAL A 149 3.10 -7.70 -3.22
CA VAL A 149 4.30 -8.55 -3.31
C VAL A 149 5.56 -7.69 -3.13
N PHE A 150 6.50 -8.11 -2.28
CA PHE A 150 7.68 -7.29 -1.93
C PHE A 150 9.00 -7.84 -2.47
N ARG A 151 9.92 -6.94 -2.81
CA ARG A 151 11.33 -7.24 -3.13
C ARG A 151 12.27 -6.24 -2.46
N LYS A 152 13.46 -6.71 -2.08
CA LYS A 152 14.44 -5.93 -1.30
C LYS A 152 15.16 -4.90 -2.17
N LEU A 153 15.16 -3.63 -1.77
CA LEU A 153 16.03 -2.60 -2.34
C LEU A 153 17.26 -2.37 -1.45
N SER A 154 17.07 -2.37 -0.13
CA SER A 154 18.12 -2.29 0.89
C SER A 154 17.67 -2.96 2.20
N GLU A 155 18.43 -2.85 3.29
CA GLU A 155 18.01 -3.40 4.61
C GLU A 155 16.75 -2.73 5.18
N ASP A 156 16.48 -1.50 4.74
CA ASP A 156 15.39 -0.67 5.24
C ASP A 156 14.39 -0.30 4.16
N GLU A 157 14.53 -0.82 2.94
CA GLU A 157 13.71 -0.42 1.79
C GLU A 157 13.27 -1.61 0.94
N VAL A 158 12.02 -1.56 0.48
CA VAL A 158 11.45 -2.51 -0.47
C VAL A 158 10.69 -1.81 -1.58
N ILE A 159 10.63 -2.46 -2.73
CA ILE A 159 9.65 -2.17 -3.77
C ILE A 159 8.49 -3.16 -3.65
N GLY A 160 7.27 -2.64 -3.76
CA GLY A 160 6.03 -3.39 -3.74
C GLY A 160 5.37 -3.39 -5.11
N ALA A 161 4.93 -4.57 -5.55
CA ALA A 161 4.05 -4.75 -6.71
C ALA A 161 2.68 -5.22 -6.21
N MET A 162 1.68 -4.35 -6.31
CA MET A 162 0.29 -4.67 -5.99
C MET A 162 -0.36 -5.39 -7.17
N ASP A 163 -0.63 -6.68 -6.99
CA ASP A 163 -1.44 -7.51 -7.85
C ASP A 163 -2.92 -7.41 -7.44
N LEU A 164 -3.71 -6.74 -8.26
CA LEU A 164 -5.15 -6.58 -8.07
C LEU A 164 -5.90 -7.40 -9.11
N ARG A 165 -6.76 -8.32 -8.65
CA ARG A 165 -7.57 -9.17 -9.55
C ARG A 165 -8.35 -8.32 -10.57
N GLY A 166 -8.19 -8.66 -11.84
CA GLY A 166 -8.89 -8.01 -12.95
C GLY A 166 -8.17 -6.79 -13.52
N VAL A 167 -7.00 -6.44 -12.98
CA VAL A 167 -6.13 -5.39 -13.53
C VAL A 167 -4.83 -6.03 -14.05
N PRO A 168 -4.51 -5.91 -15.35
CA PRO A 168 -3.41 -6.66 -15.95
C PRO A 168 -2.01 -6.11 -15.62
N ARG A 169 -1.93 -4.86 -15.16
CA ARG A 169 -0.67 -4.19 -14.82
C ARG A 169 -0.63 -4.00 -13.30
N PRO A 170 0.48 -4.36 -12.62
CA PRO A 170 0.61 -4.12 -11.20
C PRO A 170 0.71 -2.61 -10.93
N TYR A 171 0.27 -2.22 -9.74
CA TYR A 171 0.51 -0.89 -9.19
C TYR A 171 1.77 -0.92 -8.32
N PHE A 172 2.66 0.04 -8.49
CA PHE A 172 3.96 0.05 -7.82
C PHE A 172 4.05 1.11 -6.72
N PHE A 173 4.72 0.73 -5.65
CA PHE A 173 5.04 1.62 -4.54
C PHE A 173 6.38 1.20 -3.92
N VAL A 174 6.97 2.09 -3.13
CA VAL A 174 8.14 1.79 -2.32
C VAL A 174 7.81 2.00 -0.85
N LEU A 175 8.49 1.23 0.00
CA LEU A 175 8.39 1.36 1.45
C LEU A 175 9.78 1.54 2.03
N ARG A 176 9.92 2.45 2.99
CA ARG A 176 11.11 2.60 3.82
C ARG A 176 10.74 2.43 5.29
N ARG A 177 11.55 1.72 6.08
CA ARG A 177 11.33 1.63 7.53
C ARG A 177 11.33 3.01 8.17
N ASP A 178 10.34 3.27 9.01
CA ASP A 178 10.19 4.55 9.69
C ASP A 178 9.46 4.35 11.02
N THR A 179 10.18 4.58 12.11
CA THR A 179 9.67 4.50 13.50
C THR A 179 9.56 5.87 14.16
N SER A 180 9.58 6.95 13.38
CA SER A 180 9.53 8.33 13.91
C SER A 180 8.19 8.67 14.58
N LEU A 181 7.12 7.96 14.23
CA LEU A 181 5.77 8.16 14.78
C LEU A 181 5.23 6.87 15.41
N PRO A 182 4.67 6.93 16.63
CA PRO A 182 3.99 5.78 17.24
C PRO A 182 2.69 5.46 16.51
N VAL A 183 2.26 4.19 16.53
CA VAL A 183 0.96 3.74 16.00
C VAL A 183 -0.03 3.51 17.15
N LEU A 184 -1.24 4.08 17.05
CA LEU A 184 -2.33 4.07 18.04
C LEU A 184 -3.37 2.95 17.84
#